data_AF-A0AAN7QFW1-F1
#
_entry.id   AF-A0AAN7QFW1-F1
#
_cell.length_a   1.000
_cell.length_b   1.000
_cell.length_c   1.000
_cell.angle_alpha   90.00
_cell.angle_beta   90.00
_cell.angle_gamma   90.00
#
_symmetry.space_group_name_H-M   'P 1'
#
loop_
_entity.id
_entity.type
_entity.pdbx_description
1 polymer ?
#
loop_
_entity_poly.entity_id
_entity_poly.type
_entity_poly.pdbx_seq_one_letter_code
_entity_poly.pdbx_strand_id
1 'polypeptide(L)'
;MRFYFIFILLLLLCPHLDSAVDDEVQYRNIYVDPLAGQNSVGIFITVQAAIDSVPENSRNWVVINIKEGIYSPSLTVSLSFESSEKVIIPQEKPFIALVGKGHESTHIVWDDHESIHQSPTFTVLSDNIVVQGIGFRVRTTHTTNPNPGKGNPRVPATAAMVSGDKVYFCQVAFHGVQDTLWDKEGRHFFLECVIHGFVDFILGNGQSIYENCTIVTMGDNLGFITAQSRTDPSESTGFVFKNCRVLGSTTVKLGRPWRCHARVLFYNCYFASVIDCEGWDLWLCTGQERQMAFGEYSCYGHGADQTGRVIWEHKFSKSEVQQLTDPSFIGASEWLNQPWWLSLPTS
;
A
#
# COMPACT_ATOMS: atom_id res chain seq x y z
N MET A 1 -29.95 71.13 30.42
CA MET A 1 -31.35 71.03 29.97
C MET A 1 -31.57 69.61 29.44
N ARG A 2 -32.74 69.05 29.72
CA ARG A 2 -33.12 67.62 29.63
C ARG A 2 -33.38 67.10 28.20
N PHE A 3 -33.10 65.80 27.99
CA PHE A 3 -33.64 64.80 27.03
C PHE A 3 -33.54 65.10 25.50
N TYR A 4 -33.21 64.17 24.60
CA TYR A 4 -33.96 62.95 24.23
C TYR A 4 -33.10 61.85 23.54
N PHE A 5 -33.50 60.59 23.74
CA PHE A 5 -33.11 59.39 22.99
C PHE A 5 -33.73 59.39 21.57
N ILE A 6 -32.96 59.05 20.54
CA ILE A 6 -33.46 58.43 19.30
C ILE A 6 -32.47 57.35 18.86
N PHE A 7 -32.95 56.10 18.82
CA PHE A 7 -32.31 54.93 18.21
C PHE A 7 -32.38 55.07 16.69
N ILE A 8 -31.23 55.02 15.99
CA ILE A 8 -31.21 54.79 14.54
C ILE A 8 -30.31 53.58 14.28
N LEU A 9 -30.97 52.50 13.87
CA LEU A 9 -30.40 51.27 13.35
C LEU A 9 -29.82 51.56 11.95
N LEU A 10 -28.49 51.61 11.82
CA LEU A 10 -27.82 51.68 10.52
C LEU A 10 -27.24 50.30 10.17
N LEU A 11 -27.92 49.63 9.24
CA LEU A 11 -27.46 48.43 8.56
C LEU A 11 -26.09 48.68 7.91
N LEU A 12 -25.05 48.06 8.43
CA LEU A 12 -23.76 47.94 7.75
C LEU A 12 -23.92 46.95 6.59
N LEU A 13 -23.98 47.50 5.37
CA LEU A 13 -23.73 46.76 4.13
C LEU A 13 -22.27 46.29 4.16
N CYS A 14 -22.07 45.02 4.47
CA CYS A 14 -20.80 44.33 4.30
C CYS A 14 -20.55 44.17 2.78
N PRO A 15 -19.46 44.68 2.19
CA PRO A 15 -19.12 44.35 0.82
C PRO A 15 -18.66 42.89 0.77
N HIS A 16 -19.21 42.17 -0.21
CA HIS A 16 -18.99 40.78 -0.58
C HIS A 16 -17.74 40.10 0.01
N LEU A 17 -17.98 39.09 0.84
CA LEU A 17 -17.17 37.88 0.74
C LEU A 17 -17.41 37.33 -0.66
N ASP A 18 -16.39 37.36 -1.51
CA ASP A 18 -16.28 36.37 -2.57
C ASP A 18 -16.24 35.01 -1.87
N SER A 19 -17.38 34.30 -1.91
CA SER A 19 -17.39 32.88 -1.64
C SER A 19 -16.50 32.24 -2.69
N ALA A 20 -15.29 31.84 -2.30
CA ALA A 20 -14.61 30.77 -3.02
C ALA A 20 -15.60 29.62 -3.08
N VAL A 21 -16.12 29.34 -4.27
CA VAL A 21 -16.82 28.10 -4.54
C VAL A 21 -15.77 27.04 -4.28
N ASP A 22 -15.92 26.34 -3.16
CA ASP A 22 -15.23 25.09 -2.93
C ASP A 22 -15.70 24.19 -4.08
N ASP A 23 -14.85 23.98 -5.08
CA ASP A 23 -15.12 23.03 -6.18
C ASP A 23 -15.08 21.63 -5.55
N GLU A 24 -16.18 21.28 -4.85
CA GLU A 24 -16.36 20.00 -4.20
C GLU A 24 -16.15 18.92 -5.26
N VAL A 25 -15.11 18.11 -5.11
CA VAL A 25 -14.72 17.10 -6.10
C VAL A 25 -15.93 16.22 -6.38
N GLN A 26 -16.49 16.33 -7.59
CA GLN A 26 -17.68 15.57 -7.95
C GLN A 26 -17.28 14.12 -8.25
N TYR A 27 -17.59 13.21 -7.33
CA TYR A 27 -17.41 11.78 -7.54
C TYR A 27 -18.75 11.05 -7.65
N ARG A 28 -18.76 9.99 -8.45
CA ARG A 28 -19.91 9.08 -8.57
C ARG A 28 -19.75 7.93 -7.57
N ASN A 29 -20.78 7.63 -6.80
CA ASN A 29 -20.79 6.46 -5.93
C ASN A 29 -21.40 5.25 -6.65
N ILE A 30 -20.76 4.10 -6.50
CA ILE A 30 -21.35 2.77 -6.74
C ILE A 30 -21.15 1.90 -5.50
N TYR A 31 -22.00 0.91 -5.34
CA TYR A 31 -22.03 0.06 -4.15
C TYR A 31 -21.88 -1.41 -4.53
N VAL A 32 -21.09 -2.13 -3.75
CA VAL A 32 -20.98 -3.58 -3.81
C VAL A 32 -21.59 -4.13 -2.53
N ASP A 33 -22.57 -5.03 -2.68
CA ASP A 33 -23.19 -5.78 -1.59
C ASP A 33 -23.48 -7.19 -2.11
N PRO A 34 -22.79 -8.21 -1.59
CA PRO A 34 -22.91 -9.55 -2.13
C PRO A 34 -24.20 -10.25 -1.70
N LEU A 35 -24.91 -9.69 -0.70
CA LEU A 35 -26.20 -10.18 -0.23
C LEU A 35 -27.37 -9.43 -0.88
N ALA A 36 -27.10 -8.49 -1.79
CA ALA A 36 -28.12 -7.79 -2.54
C ALA A 36 -28.98 -8.78 -3.34
N GLY A 37 -30.29 -8.73 -3.13
CA GLY A 37 -31.23 -9.54 -3.92
C GLY A 37 -31.26 -9.08 -5.38
N GLN A 38 -31.74 -9.95 -6.28
CA GLN A 38 -31.83 -9.68 -7.74
C GLN A 38 -32.60 -8.39 -8.11
N ASN A 39 -33.39 -7.83 -7.19
CA ASN A 39 -34.17 -6.60 -7.40
C ASN A 39 -33.46 -5.31 -6.92
N SER A 40 -32.19 -5.40 -6.50
CA SER A 40 -31.43 -4.26 -5.99
C SER A 40 -30.86 -3.42 -7.15
N VAL A 41 -31.63 -2.44 -7.63
CA VAL A 41 -31.20 -1.57 -8.73
C VAL A 41 -29.99 -0.73 -8.29
N GLY A 42 -28.89 -0.82 -9.05
CA GLY A 42 -27.69 0.01 -8.82
C GLY A 42 -26.68 -0.55 -7.80
N ILE A 43 -26.80 -1.82 -7.41
CA ILE A 43 -25.88 -2.50 -6.49
C ILE A 43 -25.22 -3.69 -7.20
N PHE A 44 -23.90 -3.81 -7.10
CA PHE A 44 -23.12 -4.90 -7.68
C PHE A 44 -22.91 -6.04 -6.67
N ILE A 45 -22.82 -7.27 -7.18
CA ILE A 45 -22.59 -8.48 -6.37
C ILE A 45 -21.10 -8.79 -6.20
N THR A 46 -20.21 -8.30 -7.08
CA THR A 46 -18.76 -8.52 -7.01
C THR A 46 -17.99 -7.23 -7.23
N VAL A 47 -16.77 -7.16 -6.70
CA VAL A 47 -15.92 -5.98 -6.85
C VAL A 47 -15.50 -5.82 -8.32
N GLN A 48 -15.18 -6.93 -8.99
CA GLN A 48 -14.82 -6.88 -10.42
C GLN A 48 -15.97 -6.33 -11.28
N ALA A 49 -17.22 -6.76 -11.06
CA ALA A 49 -18.36 -6.26 -11.85
C ALA A 49 -18.60 -4.75 -11.65
N ALA A 50 -18.34 -4.25 -10.44
CA ALA A 50 -18.42 -2.82 -10.15
C ALA A 50 -17.34 -2.04 -10.93
N ILE A 51 -16.10 -2.53 -10.94
CA ILE A 51 -14.99 -1.97 -11.74
C ILE A 51 -15.32 -2.01 -13.23
N ASP A 52 -15.83 -3.14 -13.73
CA ASP A 52 -16.19 -3.33 -15.13
C ASP A 52 -17.25 -2.32 -15.60
N SER A 53 -18.14 -1.88 -14.70
CA SER A 53 -19.16 -0.87 -14.99
C SER A 53 -18.64 0.57 -15.11
N VAL A 54 -17.44 0.86 -14.62
CA VAL A 54 -16.83 2.18 -14.72
C VAL A 54 -16.43 2.45 -16.18
N PRO A 55 -16.82 3.59 -16.78
CA PRO A 55 -16.40 3.93 -18.14
C PRO A 55 -14.87 4.01 -18.25
N GLU A 56 -14.35 3.46 -19.34
CA GLU A 56 -12.92 3.59 -19.67
C GLU A 56 -12.55 5.07 -19.86
N ASN A 57 -11.30 5.40 -19.52
CA ASN A 57 -10.70 6.72 -19.66
C ASN A 57 -11.51 7.84 -18.98
N SER A 58 -12.23 7.50 -17.91
CA SER A 58 -12.92 8.49 -17.06
C SER A 58 -11.93 9.54 -16.56
N ARG A 59 -12.40 10.78 -16.42
CA ARG A 59 -11.66 11.86 -15.74
C ARG A 59 -12.29 12.24 -14.40
N ASN A 60 -13.43 11.63 -14.09
CA ASN A 60 -14.17 11.87 -12.87
C ASN A 60 -13.98 10.67 -11.95
N TRP A 61 -13.82 10.94 -10.66
CA TRP A 61 -13.68 9.91 -9.66
C TRP A 61 -14.93 9.04 -9.55
N VAL A 62 -14.74 7.73 -9.50
CA VAL A 62 -15.78 6.77 -9.13
C VAL A 62 -15.37 6.10 -7.83
N VAL A 63 -16.21 6.26 -6.81
CA VAL A 63 -16.05 5.63 -5.50
C VAL A 63 -16.87 4.34 -5.46
N ILE A 64 -16.17 3.23 -5.34
CA ILE A 64 -16.74 1.89 -5.20
C ILE A 64 -16.75 1.56 -3.70
N ASN A 65 -17.92 1.71 -3.10
CA ASN A 65 -18.15 1.42 -1.68
C ASN A 65 -18.45 -0.08 -1.53
N ILE A 66 -17.54 -0.80 -0.89
CA ILE A 66 -17.61 -2.23 -0.68
C ILE A 66 -18.14 -2.44 0.74
N LYS A 67 -19.39 -2.92 0.85
CA LYS A 67 -19.94 -3.31 2.16
C LYS A 67 -19.06 -4.37 2.83
N GLU A 68 -19.15 -4.44 4.15
CA GLU A 68 -18.76 -5.64 4.88
C GLU A 68 -19.50 -6.86 4.30
N GLY A 69 -18.81 -7.97 4.02
CA GLY A 69 -19.45 -9.18 3.49
C GLY A 69 -18.58 -10.04 2.57
N ILE A 70 -19.02 -11.29 2.31
CA ILE A 70 -18.37 -12.24 1.37
C ILE A 70 -18.81 -11.96 -0.06
N TYR A 71 -17.90 -11.57 -0.95
CA TYR A 71 -18.19 -11.56 -2.38
C TYR A 71 -17.79 -12.92 -2.99
N SER A 72 -18.77 -13.81 -3.16
CA SER A 72 -18.61 -15.11 -3.83
C SER A 72 -19.94 -15.49 -4.50
N PRO A 73 -19.93 -16.14 -5.69
CA PRO A 73 -21.14 -16.64 -6.32
C PRO A 73 -21.81 -17.83 -5.59
N SER A 74 -21.36 -18.27 -4.40
CA SER A 74 -22.04 -19.34 -3.63
C SER A 74 -21.81 -19.32 -2.10
N LEU A 75 -22.88 -18.92 -1.39
CA LEU A 75 -23.38 -19.17 0.00
C LEU A 75 -22.50 -19.65 1.20
N THR A 76 -22.57 -18.85 2.29
CA THR A 76 -22.87 -19.17 3.74
C THR A 76 -21.76 -19.33 4.83
N VAL A 77 -21.63 -18.25 5.62
CA VAL A 77 -21.51 -18.06 7.11
C VAL A 77 -20.28 -18.50 7.95
N SER A 78 -19.45 -17.52 8.34
CA SER A 78 -18.85 -17.31 9.68
C SER A 78 -18.47 -15.82 9.85
N LEU A 79 -18.57 -15.24 11.04
CA LEU A 79 -18.51 -13.78 11.37
C LEU A 79 -17.16 -13.05 11.13
N SER A 80 -16.38 -13.51 10.17
CA SER A 80 -15.28 -12.79 9.51
C SER A 80 -15.27 -13.30 8.07
N PHE A 81 -15.63 -12.45 7.13
CA PHE A 81 -16.07 -12.87 5.81
C PHE A 81 -15.07 -12.46 4.71
N GLU A 82 -14.76 -13.39 3.81
CA GLU A 82 -13.69 -13.33 2.81
C GLU A 82 -14.29 -13.39 1.38
N SER A 83 -14.11 -12.36 0.53
CA SER A 83 -14.40 -12.49 -0.92
C SER A 83 -13.44 -13.49 -1.55
N SER A 84 -13.90 -14.33 -2.47
CA SER A 84 -13.03 -15.23 -3.23
C SER A 84 -13.04 -14.83 -4.71
N GLU A 85 -12.38 -13.73 -5.06
CA GLU A 85 -12.26 -13.25 -6.44
C GLU A 85 -10.86 -12.71 -6.74
N LYS A 86 -10.43 -12.75 -8.01
CA LYS A 86 -9.33 -11.91 -8.48
C LYS A 86 -9.90 -10.58 -8.93
N VAL A 87 -9.31 -9.50 -8.44
CA VAL A 87 -9.69 -8.15 -8.82
C VAL A 87 -8.57 -7.52 -9.65
N ILE A 88 -8.93 -7.01 -10.82
CA ILE A 88 -8.02 -6.28 -11.71
C ILE A 88 -8.65 -4.93 -12.01
N ILE A 89 -7.89 -3.86 -11.76
CA ILE A 89 -8.17 -2.52 -12.30
C ILE A 89 -7.35 -2.39 -13.59
N PRO A 90 -7.96 -2.51 -14.79
CA PRO A 90 -7.28 -2.39 -16.07
C PRO A 90 -6.71 -0.99 -16.27
N GLN A 91 -5.66 -0.87 -17.07
CA GLN A 91 -4.93 0.39 -17.31
C GLN A 91 -5.85 1.54 -17.74
N GLU A 92 -6.91 1.21 -18.48
CA GLU A 92 -7.89 2.09 -19.09
C GLU A 92 -8.95 2.59 -18.11
N LYS A 93 -8.88 2.21 -16.82
CA LYS A 93 -9.86 2.61 -15.79
C LYS A 93 -9.25 3.46 -14.65
N PRO A 94 -8.74 4.67 -14.95
CA PRO A 94 -8.18 5.56 -13.93
C PRO A 94 -9.27 6.20 -13.07
N PHE A 95 -8.87 6.84 -11.97
CA PHE A 95 -9.75 7.58 -11.07
C PHE A 95 -10.82 6.71 -10.39
N ILE A 96 -10.41 5.54 -9.93
CA ILE A 96 -11.25 4.63 -9.11
C ILE A 96 -10.76 4.67 -7.67
N ALA A 97 -11.69 4.84 -6.74
CA ALA A 97 -11.47 4.62 -5.32
C ALA A 97 -12.22 3.37 -4.85
N LEU A 98 -11.51 2.38 -4.30
CA LEU A 98 -12.09 1.22 -3.64
C LEU A 98 -12.12 1.47 -2.13
N VAL A 99 -13.31 1.45 -1.53
CA VAL A 99 -13.51 1.83 -0.12
C VAL A 99 -14.22 0.72 0.62
N GLY A 100 -13.50 0.02 1.50
CA GLY A 100 -14.05 -0.95 2.44
C GLY A 100 -14.38 -0.32 3.79
N LYS A 101 -14.99 -1.10 4.69
CA LYS A 101 -15.32 -0.68 6.06
C LYS A 101 -14.15 -0.75 7.04
N GLY A 102 -13.03 -1.32 6.61
CA GLY A 102 -11.85 -1.60 7.42
C GLY A 102 -11.23 -2.92 6.99
N HIS A 103 -9.90 -3.00 7.00
CA HIS A 103 -9.17 -4.18 6.51
C HIS A 103 -9.39 -5.44 7.36
N GLU A 104 -10.04 -5.33 8.53
CA GLU A 104 -10.47 -6.46 9.37
C GLU A 104 -11.89 -6.97 9.05
N SER A 105 -12.68 -6.21 8.29
CA SER A 105 -14.10 -6.51 8.00
C SER A 105 -14.39 -6.64 6.51
N THR A 106 -13.55 -6.08 5.65
CA THR A 106 -13.65 -6.17 4.19
C THR A 106 -12.40 -6.83 3.64
N HIS A 107 -12.52 -8.05 3.09
CA HIS A 107 -11.40 -8.79 2.51
C HIS A 107 -11.67 -9.29 1.11
N ILE A 108 -10.65 -9.23 0.26
CA ILE A 108 -10.58 -9.87 -1.05
C ILE A 108 -9.51 -10.94 -0.98
N VAL A 109 -9.89 -12.18 -1.23
CA VAL A 109 -9.05 -13.36 -1.06
C VAL A 109 -9.01 -14.12 -2.37
N TRP A 110 -7.84 -14.66 -2.71
CA TRP A 110 -7.74 -15.63 -3.80
C TRP A 110 -6.72 -16.71 -3.44
N ASP A 111 -6.79 -17.84 -4.14
CA ASP A 111 -5.96 -19.00 -3.86
C ASP A 111 -5.19 -19.42 -5.11
N ASP A 112 -4.14 -18.64 -5.40
CA ASP A 112 -3.25 -18.88 -6.53
C ASP A 112 -1.80 -18.59 -6.11
N HIS A 113 -0.84 -19.28 -6.76
CA HIS A 113 0.57 -19.30 -6.37
C HIS A 113 1.46 -19.68 -7.57
N GLU A 114 2.73 -19.99 -7.32
CA GLU A 114 3.77 -20.38 -8.29
C GLU A 114 4.31 -19.26 -9.18
N SER A 115 3.46 -18.34 -9.64
CA SER A 115 3.84 -17.27 -10.56
C SER A 115 3.42 -15.90 -10.05
N ILE A 116 4.37 -14.98 -9.85
CA ILE A 116 4.08 -13.59 -9.48
C ILE A 116 3.22 -12.85 -10.53
N HIS A 117 3.20 -13.31 -11.78
CA HIS A 117 2.40 -12.70 -12.84
C HIS A 117 0.96 -13.18 -12.87
N GLN A 118 0.69 -14.39 -12.38
CA GLN A 118 -0.65 -15.00 -12.44
C GLN A 118 -1.32 -15.01 -11.06
N SER A 119 -0.55 -15.19 -9.98
CA SER A 119 -1.05 -15.31 -8.62
C SER A 119 -1.63 -14.06 -7.95
N PRO A 120 -1.42 -12.79 -8.41
CA PRO A 120 -1.96 -11.63 -7.72
C PRO A 120 -3.47 -11.74 -7.44
N THR A 121 -3.85 -11.61 -6.17
CA THR A 121 -5.27 -11.50 -5.76
C THR A 121 -5.85 -10.17 -6.22
N PHE A 122 -5.07 -9.09 -6.10
CA PHE A 122 -5.42 -7.76 -6.55
C PHE A 122 -4.35 -7.19 -7.49
N THR A 123 -4.76 -6.71 -8.66
CA THR A 123 -3.86 -6.12 -9.65
C THR A 123 -4.31 -4.70 -9.98
N VAL A 124 -3.41 -3.73 -9.84
CA VAL A 124 -3.62 -2.34 -10.26
C VAL A 124 -2.71 -2.03 -11.43
N LEU A 125 -3.30 -1.89 -12.62
CA LEU A 125 -2.59 -1.48 -13.84
C LEU A 125 -2.85 -0.01 -14.20
N SER A 126 -3.81 0.64 -13.55
CA SER A 126 -4.25 1.99 -13.87
C SER A 126 -3.70 3.04 -12.93
N ASP A 127 -3.62 4.26 -13.44
CA ASP A 127 -3.16 5.43 -12.70
C ASP A 127 -4.27 6.06 -11.86
N ASN A 128 -3.90 6.83 -10.84
CA ASN A 128 -4.81 7.59 -9.97
C ASN A 128 -5.84 6.68 -9.30
N ILE A 129 -5.35 5.74 -8.49
CA ILE A 129 -6.17 4.78 -7.78
C ILE A 129 -6.06 5.02 -6.28
N VAL A 130 -7.20 4.94 -5.59
CA VAL A 130 -7.26 4.99 -4.13
C VAL A 130 -7.83 3.67 -3.63
N VAL A 131 -7.21 3.09 -2.61
CA VAL A 131 -7.72 1.90 -1.93
C VAL A 131 -7.68 2.14 -0.44
N GLN A 132 -8.82 1.97 0.23
CA GLN A 132 -8.96 2.29 1.64
C GLN A 132 -9.72 1.20 2.38
N GLY A 133 -9.19 0.77 3.53
CA GLY A 133 -9.93 -0.09 4.46
C GLY A 133 -10.28 -1.47 3.91
N ILE A 134 -9.38 -2.09 3.13
CA ILE A 134 -9.57 -3.42 2.54
C ILE A 134 -8.37 -4.31 2.87
N GLY A 135 -8.61 -5.59 3.16
CA GLY A 135 -7.57 -6.61 3.27
C GLY A 135 -7.48 -7.47 2.02
N PHE A 136 -6.32 -7.56 1.38
CA PHE A 136 -6.03 -8.50 0.29
C PHE A 136 -5.28 -9.70 0.85
N ARG A 137 -5.79 -10.93 0.62
CA ARG A 137 -5.20 -12.14 1.20
C ARG A 137 -4.98 -13.23 0.15
N VAL A 138 -3.83 -13.87 0.23
CA VAL A 138 -3.65 -15.19 -0.37
C VAL A 138 -4.15 -16.24 0.62
N ARG A 139 -5.04 -17.13 0.16
CA ARG A 139 -5.57 -18.22 1.01
C ARG A 139 -4.51 -19.26 1.35
N THR A 140 -3.71 -19.67 0.38
CA THR A 140 -2.63 -20.62 0.61
C THR A 140 -1.44 -19.97 1.31
N THR A 141 -1.18 -20.41 2.54
CA THR A 141 0.04 -20.08 3.29
C THR A 141 1.11 -21.19 3.21
N HIS A 142 0.74 -22.33 2.60
CA HIS A 142 1.59 -23.49 2.39
C HIS A 142 2.01 -23.58 0.92
N THR A 143 2.80 -22.60 0.48
CA THR A 143 3.33 -22.56 -0.88
C THR A 143 4.59 -23.43 -0.98
N THR A 144 4.53 -24.74 -0.78
CA THR A 144 5.74 -25.58 -0.79
C THR A 144 6.36 -25.70 -2.18
N ASN A 145 7.66 -25.42 -2.29
CA ASN A 145 8.42 -25.69 -3.52
C ASN A 145 8.63 -27.21 -3.67
N PRO A 146 8.14 -27.85 -4.75
CA PRO A 146 8.27 -29.31 -4.95
C PRO A 146 9.70 -29.77 -5.21
N ASN A 147 10.62 -28.86 -5.58
CA ASN A 147 12.04 -29.13 -5.76
C ASN A 147 12.88 -28.21 -4.86
N PRO A 148 12.79 -28.35 -3.52
CA PRO A 148 13.36 -27.36 -2.62
C PRO A 148 14.89 -27.39 -2.60
N GLY A 149 15.55 -28.49 -2.97
CA GLY A 149 17.01 -28.59 -3.05
C GLY A 149 17.73 -27.91 -1.86
N LYS A 150 18.67 -27.00 -2.17
CA LYS A 150 19.19 -25.95 -1.24
C LYS A 150 18.53 -24.56 -1.49
N GLY A 151 17.47 -24.53 -2.29
CA GLY A 151 16.77 -23.32 -2.70
C GLY A 151 15.66 -22.90 -1.75
N ASN A 152 14.88 -21.91 -2.18
CA ASN A 152 13.74 -21.41 -1.43
C ASN A 152 12.69 -22.52 -1.25
N PRO A 153 12.31 -22.88 0.00
CA PRO A 153 11.31 -23.92 0.25
C PRO A 153 9.89 -23.48 -0.12
N ARG A 154 9.72 -22.22 -0.54
CA ARG A 154 8.44 -21.63 -0.90
C ARG A 154 8.36 -21.24 -2.38
N VAL A 155 7.13 -21.17 -2.89
CA VAL A 155 6.81 -20.54 -4.18
C VAL A 155 6.04 -19.23 -3.96
N PRO A 156 6.13 -18.28 -4.90
CA PRO A 156 5.43 -17.00 -4.81
C PRO A 156 3.91 -17.15 -4.69
N ALA A 157 3.30 -16.28 -3.90
CA ALA A 157 1.85 -16.08 -3.93
C ALA A 157 1.54 -14.63 -3.53
N THR A 158 1.08 -13.86 -4.52
CA THR A 158 1.00 -12.41 -4.42
C THR A 158 -0.39 -11.96 -3.98
N ALA A 159 -0.45 -11.18 -2.89
CA ALA A 159 -1.70 -10.55 -2.44
C ALA A 159 -2.04 -9.35 -3.33
N ALA A 160 -1.05 -8.53 -3.69
CA ALA A 160 -1.26 -7.42 -4.61
C ALA A 160 -0.06 -7.17 -5.54
N MET A 161 -0.37 -6.84 -6.80
CA MET A 161 0.58 -6.29 -7.77
C MET A 161 0.15 -4.88 -8.16
N VAL A 162 1.06 -3.91 -8.06
CA VAL A 162 0.78 -2.49 -8.32
C VAL A 162 1.76 -1.98 -9.39
N SER A 163 1.22 -1.54 -10.52
CA SER A 163 2.00 -1.13 -11.70
C SER A 163 1.56 0.22 -12.30
N GLY A 164 0.40 0.75 -11.89
CA GLY A 164 -0.06 2.07 -12.32
C GLY A 164 0.57 3.19 -11.49
N ASP A 165 0.61 4.41 -12.01
CA ASP A 165 1.20 5.56 -11.32
C ASP A 165 0.18 6.26 -10.38
N LYS A 166 0.65 6.87 -9.29
CA LYS A 166 -0.20 7.62 -8.34
C LYS A 166 -1.25 6.74 -7.67
N VAL A 167 -0.80 5.66 -7.05
CA VAL A 167 -1.67 4.74 -6.30
C VAL A 167 -1.51 5.00 -4.80
N TYR A 168 -2.64 5.26 -4.13
CA TYR A 168 -2.70 5.50 -2.70
C TYR A 168 -3.41 4.36 -1.98
N PHE A 169 -2.74 3.76 -1.00
CA PHE A 169 -3.30 2.76 -0.10
C PHE A 169 -3.38 3.34 1.31
N CYS A 170 -4.55 3.30 1.94
CA CYS A 170 -4.76 3.80 3.30
C CYS A 170 -5.47 2.77 4.16
N GLN A 171 -4.85 2.36 5.29
CA GLN A 171 -5.45 1.35 6.18
C GLN A 171 -5.81 0.06 5.43
N VAL A 172 -4.93 -0.36 4.51
CA VAL A 172 -5.06 -1.58 3.72
C VAL A 172 -4.18 -2.66 4.33
N ALA A 173 -4.65 -3.90 4.32
CA ALA A 173 -3.84 -5.04 4.73
C ALA A 173 -3.47 -5.92 3.54
N PHE A 174 -2.23 -6.39 3.50
CA PHE A 174 -1.75 -7.36 2.51
C PHE A 174 -1.25 -8.60 3.25
N HIS A 175 -1.84 -9.75 2.95
CA HIS A 175 -1.52 -11.01 3.62
C HIS A 175 -1.04 -12.05 2.61
N GLY A 176 0.21 -12.46 2.76
CA GLY A 176 0.81 -13.55 2.00
C GLY A 176 2.01 -14.13 2.75
N VAL A 177 2.87 -14.83 2.02
CA VAL A 177 4.09 -15.43 2.58
C VAL A 177 5.32 -15.06 1.76
N GLN A 178 5.36 -15.49 0.50
CA GLN A 178 6.41 -15.08 -0.43
C GLN A 178 5.83 -14.14 -1.49
N ASP A 179 6.53 -13.06 -1.78
CA ASP A 179 6.19 -12.09 -2.82
C ASP A 179 4.80 -11.47 -2.62
N THR A 180 4.47 -11.10 -1.37
CA THR A 180 3.12 -10.67 -0.95
C THR A 180 2.66 -9.39 -1.64
N LEU A 181 3.48 -8.35 -1.64
CA LEU A 181 3.19 -7.05 -2.24
C LEU A 181 4.22 -6.75 -3.32
N TRP A 182 3.84 -7.00 -4.56
CA TRP A 182 4.63 -6.64 -5.72
C TRP A 182 4.36 -5.19 -6.15
N ASP A 183 5.07 -4.28 -5.47
CA ASP A 183 5.19 -2.87 -5.79
C ASP A 183 6.08 -2.68 -7.04
N LYS A 184 5.51 -3.03 -8.20
CA LYS A 184 6.23 -3.29 -9.45
C LYS A 184 6.87 -2.03 -10.03
N GLU A 185 6.08 -0.98 -10.26
CA GLU A 185 6.52 0.30 -10.84
C GLU A 185 5.45 1.38 -10.61
N GLY A 186 5.83 2.65 -10.75
CA GLY A 186 4.95 3.80 -10.49
C GLY A 186 5.25 4.49 -9.16
N ARG A 187 4.58 5.61 -8.89
CA ARG A 187 4.67 6.35 -7.62
C ARG A 187 3.54 5.94 -6.70
N HIS A 188 3.88 5.45 -5.51
CA HIS A 188 2.89 4.93 -4.58
C HIS A 188 3.04 5.52 -3.18
N PHE A 189 1.93 5.58 -2.47
CA PHE A 189 1.91 5.95 -1.06
C PHE A 189 1.07 4.96 -0.27
N PHE A 190 1.71 4.29 0.68
CA PHE A 190 1.08 3.35 1.60
C PHE A 190 1.05 4.01 2.98
N LEU A 191 -0.13 4.33 3.48
CA LEU A 191 -0.34 4.97 4.77
C LEU A 191 -1.10 4.05 5.71
N GLU A 192 -0.55 3.81 6.91
CA GLU A 192 -1.20 3.00 7.95
C GLU A 192 -1.57 1.58 7.47
N CYS A 193 -0.83 1.05 6.50
CA CYS A 193 -1.06 -0.29 5.99
C CYS A 193 -0.44 -1.37 6.89
N VAL A 194 -0.98 -2.58 6.81
CA VAL A 194 -0.43 -3.77 7.46
C VAL A 194 0.06 -4.74 6.39
N ILE A 195 1.33 -5.15 6.45
CA ILE A 195 1.92 -6.02 5.43
C ILE A 195 2.49 -7.25 6.12
N HIS A 196 1.90 -8.40 5.84
CA HIS A 196 2.28 -9.70 6.37
C HIS A 196 3.05 -10.50 5.34
N GLY A 197 4.21 -11.03 5.71
CA GLY A 197 4.94 -11.92 4.82
C GLY A 197 6.22 -12.49 5.43
N PHE A 198 7.03 -13.09 4.56
CA PHE A 198 8.21 -13.86 4.97
C PHE A 198 9.41 -13.68 4.04
N VAL A 199 9.30 -14.08 2.76
CA VAL A 199 10.39 -14.02 1.78
C VAL A 199 10.05 -12.98 0.73
N ASP A 200 10.94 -12.00 0.55
CA ASP A 200 10.83 -10.95 -0.48
C ASP A 200 9.45 -10.31 -0.53
N PHE A 201 8.81 -10.17 0.64
CA PHE A 201 7.36 -9.96 0.64
C PHE A 201 6.94 -8.53 0.30
N ILE A 202 7.89 -7.61 0.21
CA ILE A 202 7.74 -6.30 -0.44
C ILE A 202 8.81 -6.22 -1.54
N LEU A 203 8.40 -6.31 -2.80
CA LEU A 203 9.33 -6.43 -3.93
C LEU A 203 8.95 -5.54 -5.11
N GLY A 204 9.92 -5.25 -5.98
CA GLY A 204 9.72 -4.51 -7.24
C GLY A 204 10.51 -3.20 -7.34
N ASN A 205 10.09 -2.33 -8.26
CA ASN A 205 10.79 -1.09 -8.61
C ASN A 205 9.92 0.17 -8.43
N GLY A 206 8.92 0.14 -7.55
CA GLY A 206 8.15 1.34 -7.21
C GLY A 206 9.01 2.48 -6.67
N GLN A 207 8.51 3.71 -6.85
CA GLN A 207 8.95 4.91 -6.16
C GLN A 207 7.96 5.17 -5.02
N SER A 208 8.25 4.62 -3.85
CA SER A 208 7.20 4.39 -2.85
C SER A 208 7.60 4.85 -1.45
N ILE A 209 6.66 5.53 -0.80
CA ILE A 209 6.72 5.80 0.65
C ILE A 209 5.71 4.88 1.35
N TYR A 210 6.21 4.15 2.34
CA TYR A 210 5.44 3.39 3.31
C TYR A 210 5.50 4.16 4.62
N GLU A 211 4.43 4.86 5.00
CA GLU A 211 4.38 5.70 6.19
C GLU A 211 3.44 5.13 7.24
N ASN A 212 3.89 5.09 8.51
CA ASN A 212 3.14 4.56 9.64
C ASN A 212 2.63 3.12 9.45
N CYS A 213 3.27 2.34 8.58
CA CYS A 213 2.86 0.97 8.29
C CYS A 213 3.35 -0.01 9.36
N THR A 214 2.61 -1.10 9.55
CA THR A 214 3.04 -2.24 10.37
C THR A 214 3.46 -3.39 9.46
N ILE A 215 4.72 -3.79 9.57
CA ILE A 215 5.34 -4.86 8.82
C ILE A 215 5.43 -6.08 9.73
N VAL A 216 4.74 -7.15 9.39
CA VAL A 216 4.61 -8.35 10.23
C VAL A 216 5.30 -9.53 9.57
N THR A 217 6.37 -10.01 10.20
CA THR A 217 7.14 -11.16 9.73
C THR A 217 6.57 -12.46 10.28
N MET A 218 6.36 -13.44 9.40
CA MET A 218 5.75 -14.73 9.76
C MET A 218 6.49 -15.87 9.06
N GLY A 219 7.01 -16.87 9.78
CA GLY A 219 7.64 -18.03 9.15
C GLY A 219 8.57 -18.82 10.07
N ASP A 220 9.34 -19.74 9.50
CA ASP A 220 10.10 -20.73 10.30
C ASP A 220 11.62 -20.71 10.04
N ASN A 221 12.08 -19.91 9.08
CA ASN A 221 13.48 -19.82 8.64
C ASN A 221 13.92 -18.35 8.51
N LEU A 222 15.09 -18.07 7.94
CA LEU A 222 15.50 -16.70 7.62
C LEU A 222 14.68 -16.14 6.44
N GLY A 223 13.96 -15.05 6.68
CA GLY A 223 13.18 -14.31 5.67
C GLY A 223 13.81 -12.97 5.27
N PHE A 224 13.16 -12.25 4.34
CA PHE A 224 13.61 -10.96 3.80
C PHE A 224 12.40 -10.04 3.64
N ILE A 225 12.46 -8.85 4.24
CA ILE A 225 11.36 -7.88 4.12
C ILE A 225 11.29 -7.32 2.70
N THR A 226 12.41 -6.79 2.19
CA THR A 226 12.42 -6.12 0.90
C THR A 226 13.26 -6.83 -0.16
N ALA A 227 12.78 -6.85 -1.41
CA ALA A 227 13.53 -7.21 -2.60
C ALA A 227 13.37 -6.15 -3.70
N GLN A 228 14.03 -5.00 -3.53
CA GLN A 228 13.92 -3.87 -4.44
C GLN A 228 14.75 -4.12 -5.72
N SER A 229 14.23 -3.69 -6.88
CA SER A 229 14.76 -4.05 -8.21
C SER A 229 15.15 -2.88 -9.11
N ARG A 230 15.63 -1.77 -8.53
CA ARG A 230 16.19 -0.64 -9.29
C ARG A 230 17.38 -1.10 -10.10
N THR A 231 17.37 -0.79 -11.40
CA THR A 231 18.36 -1.27 -12.37
C THR A 231 19.34 -0.21 -12.82
N ASP A 232 19.00 1.07 -12.71
CA ASP A 232 19.85 2.17 -13.16
C ASP A 232 19.94 3.26 -12.06
N PRO A 233 21.12 3.84 -11.80
CA PRO A 233 21.29 4.87 -10.77
C PRO A 233 20.53 6.16 -11.09
N SER A 234 20.15 6.41 -12.35
CA SER A 234 19.33 7.55 -12.77
C SER A 234 17.83 7.36 -12.46
N GLU A 235 17.38 6.14 -12.15
CA GLU A 235 16.01 5.89 -11.72
C GLU A 235 15.75 6.53 -10.35
N SER A 236 14.65 7.28 -10.27
CA SER A 236 14.17 7.90 -9.02
C SER A 236 13.51 6.90 -8.07
N THR A 237 13.38 5.63 -8.46
CA THR A 237 12.69 4.57 -7.71
C THR A 237 13.40 4.18 -6.42
N GLY A 238 12.69 3.49 -5.53
CA GLY A 238 13.18 3.11 -4.21
C GLY A 238 12.05 2.95 -3.21
N PHE A 239 12.32 2.16 -2.17
CA PHE A 239 11.37 1.98 -1.07
C PHE A 239 11.82 2.77 0.15
N VAL A 240 10.95 3.65 0.63
CA VAL A 240 11.19 4.46 1.83
C VAL A 240 10.16 4.07 2.89
N PHE A 241 10.61 3.43 3.95
CA PHE A 241 9.80 3.12 5.12
C PHE A 241 10.00 4.21 6.16
N LYS A 242 8.93 4.90 6.52
CA LYS A 242 8.96 6.07 7.40
C LYS A 242 8.03 5.85 8.57
N ASN A 243 8.54 5.94 9.80
CA ASN A 243 7.76 5.76 11.02
C ASN A 243 7.07 4.38 11.11
N CYS A 244 7.60 3.37 10.43
CA CYS A 244 7.02 2.03 10.39
C CYS A 244 7.41 1.22 11.63
N ARG A 245 6.69 0.11 11.85
CA ARG A 245 6.99 -0.87 12.90
C ARG A 245 7.24 -2.22 12.24
N VAL A 246 8.39 -2.81 12.52
CA VAL A 246 8.69 -4.21 12.15
C VAL A 246 8.48 -5.09 13.36
N LEU A 247 7.49 -5.97 13.26
CA LEU A 247 7.04 -6.88 14.29
C LEU A 247 7.06 -8.31 13.74
N GLY A 248 6.97 -9.30 14.62
CA GLY A 248 6.85 -10.70 14.23
C GLY A 248 7.44 -11.63 15.28
N SER A 249 7.50 -12.92 14.94
CA SER A 249 8.04 -13.98 15.80
C SER A 249 9.30 -14.65 15.21
N THR A 250 9.71 -14.24 14.02
CA THR A 250 10.72 -14.96 13.23
C THR A 250 11.81 -14.01 12.78
N THR A 251 13.06 -14.46 12.87
CA THR A 251 14.22 -13.71 12.41
C THR A 251 14.17 -13.46 10.91
N VAL A 252 14.38 -12.21 10.50
CA VAL A 252 14.42 -11.77 9.10
C VAL A 252 15.57 -10.79 8.87
N LYS A 253 16.02 -10.68 7.63
CA LYS A 253 16.79 -9.54 7.16
C LYS A 253 15.87 -8.44 6.64
N LEU A 254 16.29 -7.19 6.78
CA LEU A 254 15.61 -6.01 6.27
C LEU A 254 15.45 -6.08 4.74
N GLY A 255 16.38 -6.72 4.04
CA GLY A 255 16.22 -6.96 2.62
C GLY A 255 17.44 -7.49 1.90
N ARG A 256 17.26 -7.65 0.60
CA ARG A 256 18.28 -8.02 -0.37
C ARG A 256 18.03 -7.37 -1.73
N PRO A 257 19.05 -7.16 -2.56
CA PRO A 257 18.88 -6.59 -3.89
C PRO A 257 18.32 -7.63 -4.85
N TRP A 258 17.14 -7.36 -5.41
CA TRP A 258 16.71 -8.09 -6.60
C TRP A 258 17.50 -7.62 -7.83
N ARG A 259 17.95 -6.36 -7.85
CA ARG A 259 18.87 -5.78 -8.84
C ARG A 259 19.92 -4.91 -8.15
N CYS A 260 21.09 -4.75 -8.79
CA CYS A 260 22.28 -4.24 -8.10
C CYS A 260 22.37 -2.70 -7.97
N HIS A 261 21.32 -1.96 -8.37
CA HIS A 261 21.16 -0.55 -8.02
C HIS A 261 20.09 -0.34 -6.93
N ALA A 262 19.61 -1.41 -6.31
CA ALA A 262 18.50 -1.36 -5.36
C ALA A 262 18.67 -0.29 -4.26
N ARG A 263 17.56 0.36 -3.92
CA ARG A 263 17.51 1.44 -2.93
C ARG A 263 16.38 1.25 -1.94
N VAL A 264 16.73 1.13 -0.67
CA VAL A 264 15.82 0.94 0.46
C VAL A 264 16.29 1.77 1.65
N LEU A 265 15.41 2.60 2.19
CA LEU A 265 15.64 3.37 3.41
C LEU A 265 14.59 3.01 4.46
N PHE A 266 15.04 2.60 5.65
CA PHE A 266 14.20 2.60 6.86
C PHE A 266 14.53 3.84 7.68
N TYR A 267 13.57 4.75 7.83
CA TYR A 267 13.70 6.00 8.56
C TYR A 267 12.75 6.06 9.75
N ASN A 268 13.31 6.26 10.94
CA ASN A 268 12.57 6.36 12.20
C ASN A 268 11.63 5.16 12.47
N CYS A 269 12.09 3.96 12.09
CA CYS A 269 11.30 2.74 12.26
C CYS A 269 11.60 2.06 13.61
N TYR A 270 10.57 1.48 14.22
CA TYR A 270 10.73 0.58 15.37
C TYR A 270 10.99 -0.84 14.88
N PHE A 271 12.05 -1.48 15.39
CA PHE A 271 12.35 -2.88 15.15
C PHE A 271 12.20 -3.70 16.44
N ALA A 272 11.26 -4.65 16.43
CA ALA A 272 11.24 -5.72 17.42
C ALA A 272 12.52 -6.57 17.33
N SER A 273 12.71 -7.50 18.27
CA SER A 273 13.87 -8.41 18.29
C SER A 273 13.76 -9.53 17.23
N VAL A 274 13.52 -9.15 15.99
CA VAL A 274 13.31 -10.03 14.82
C VAL A 274 14.28 -9.73 13.68
N ILE A 275 15.07 -8.65 13.75
CA ILE A 275 16.04 -8.31 12.71
C ILE A 275 17.34 -9.08 12.96
N ASP A 276 17.79 -9.82 11.95
CA ASP A 276 19.08 -10.49 11.92
C ASP A 276 20.23 -9.48 12.10
N CYS A 277 21.31 -9.86 12.80
CA CYS A 277 22.37 -8.91 13.14
C CYS A 277 23.06 -8.29 11.91
N GLU A 278 23.21 -9.06 10.83
CA GLU A 278 23.78 -8.57 9.57
C GLU A 278 22.85 -7.55 8.89
N GLY A 279 21.55 -7.63 9.14
CA GLY A 279 20.51 -6.74 8.64
C GLY A 279 20.18 -6.92 7.16
N TRP A 280 21.19 -7.12 6.30
CA TRP A 280 21.04 -7.15 4.85
C TRP A 280 21.78 -8.33 4.22
N ASP A 281 21.41 -8.66 2.99
CA ASP A 281 22.03 -9.72 2.20
C ASP A 281 22.35 -9.24 0.79
N LEU A 282 23.46 -9.69 0.21
CA LEU A 282 23.90 -9.29 -1.12
C LEU A 282 23.22 -10.07 -2.25
N TRP A 283 22.60 -11.21 -1.95
CA TRP A 283 22.02 -12.11 -2.93
C TRP A 283 23.01 -12.44 -4.07
N LEU A 284 22.78 -11.89 -5.27
CA LEU A 284 23.60 -12.10 -6.48
C LEU A 284 24.43 -10.85 -6.86
N CYS A 285 24.46 -9.83 -5.99
CA CYS A 285 25.13 -8.55 -6.24
C CYS A 285 26.49 -8.41 -5.52
N THR A 286 27.12 -9.51 -5.14
CA THR A 286 28.48 -9.52 -4.59
C THR A 286 29.47 -8.79 -5.52
N GLY A 287 30.26 -7.87 -4.98
CA GLY A 287 31.18 -7.01 -5.74
C GLY A 287 30.53 -5.74 -6.32
N GLN A 288 29.23 -5.53 -6.11
CA GLN A 288 28.48 -4.35 -6.55
C GLN A 288 27.92 -3.54 -5.38
N GLU A 289 28.47 -3.73 -4.19
CA GLU A 289 28.01 -3.13 -2.93
C GLU A 289 27.83 -1.62 -3.02
N ARG A 290 28.78 -0.94 -3.67
CA ARG A 290 28.81 0.53 -3.80
C ARG A 290 27.74 1.10 -4.73
N GLN A 291 27.05 0.26 -5.49
CA GLN A 291 26.02 0.67 -6.44
C GLN A 291 24.62 0.69 -5.79
N MET A 292 24.49 0.04 -4.63
CA MET A 292 23.25 -0.11 -3.88
C MET A 292 23.15 0.91 -2.75
N ALA A 293 21.93 1.19 -2.33
CA ALA A 293 21.63 2.10 -1.24
C ALA A 293 20.62 1.45 -0.27
N PHE A 294 21.09 0.49 0.52
CA PHE A 294 20.33 -0.10 1.63
C PHE A 294 20.80 0.52 2.93
N GLY A 295 19.89 1.05 3.74
CA GLY A 295 20.30 1.62 5.02
C GLY A 295 19.15 1.99 5.93
N GLU A 296 19.54 2.24 7.18
CA GLU A 296 18.68 2.63 8.27
C GLU A 296 19.09 4.04 8.75
N TYR A 297 18.12 4.86 9.15
CA TYR A 297 18.38 6.16 9.76
C TYR A 297 17.44 6.42 10.93
N SER A 298 18.01 6.64 12.12
CA SER A 298 17.25 6.88 13.37
C SER A 298 16.25 5.76 13.71
N CYS A 299 16.49 4.53 13.27
CA CYS A 299 15.70 3.37 13.70
C CYS A 299 16.02 3.02 15.16
N TYR A 300 15.05 2.42 15.85
CA TYR A 300 15.14 2.15 17.29
C TYR A 300 14.45 0.83 17.66
N GLY A 301 14.64 0.38 18.90
CA GLY A 301 14.17 -0.93 19.38
C GLY A 301 15.30 -1.96 19.39
N HIS A 302 14.99 -3.17 19.86
CA HIS A 302 16.00 -4.21 20.08
C HIS A 302 16.62 -4.71 18.76
N GLY A 303 15.85 -4.79 17.68
CA GLY A 303 16.36 -5.18 16.36
C GLY A 303 17.18 -4.10 15.65
N ALA A 304 17.21 -2.87 16.18
CA ALA A 304 17.95 -1.75 15.60
C ALA A 304 19.41 -1.67 16.07
N ASP A 305 19.91 -2.66 16.81
CA ASP A 305 21.34 -2.75 17.10
C ASP A 305 22.13 -2.98 15.80
N GLN A 306 22.95 -1.99 15.44
CA GLN A 306 23.73 -1.99 14.22
C GLN A 306 25.17 -2.51 14.38
N THR A 307 25.58 -2.95 15.57
CA THR A 307 26.96 -3.39 15.84
C THR A 307 27.40 -4.57 14.97
N GLY A 308 26.46 -5.42 14.55
CA GLY A 308 26.68 -6.56 13.66
C GLY A 308 26.33 -6.33 12.19
N ARG A 309 25.90 -5.12 11.80
CA ARG A 309 25.45 -4.86 10.42
C ARG A 309 26.57 -5.06 9.43
N VAL A 310 26.19 -5.50 8.24
CA VAL A 310 27.12 -5.59 7.11
C VAL A 310 27.86 -4.26 6.89
N ILE A 311 29.17 -4.36 6.63
CA ILE A 311 30.05 -3.18 6.49
C ILE A 311 29.71 -2.30 5.28
N TRP A 312 28.97 -2.85 4.31
CA TRP A 312 28.59 -2.17 3.07
C TRP A 312 27.27 -1.41 3.17
N GLU A 313 26.56 -1.49 4.29
CA GLU A 313 25.32 -0.75 4.50
C GLU A 313 25.54 0.74 4.20
N HIS A 314 24.66 1.30 3.37
CA HIS A 314 24.74 2.67 2.93
C HIS A 314 24.41 3.64 4.08
N LYS A 315 25.37 4.51 4.40
CA LYS A 315 25.22 5.51 5.45
C LYS A 315 24.65 6.81 4.87
N PHE A 316 23.32 6.87 4.79
CA PHE A 316 22.61 8.04 4.29
C PHE A 316 22.95 9.31 5.09
N SER A 317 23.24 10.40 4.38
CA SER A 317 23.37 11.73 4.95
C SER A 317 22.02 12.31 5.36
N LYS A 318 22.03 13.33 6.23
CA LYS A 318 20.81 14.06 6.63
C LYS A 318 20.04 14.61 5.43
N SER A 319 20.75 15.14 4.43
CA SER A 319 20.14 15.69 3.22
C SER A 319 19.49 14.61 2.36
N GLU A 320 20.13 13.44 2.20
CA GLU A 320 19.53 12.32 1.45
C GLU A 320 18.26 11.81 2.14
N VAL A 321 18.31 11.66 3.46
CA VAL A 321 17.12 11.26 4.25
C VAL A 321 16.01 12.28 4.08
N GLN A 322 16.30 13.58 4.19
CA GLN A 322 15.30 14.62 4.00
C GLN A 322 14.68 14.56 2.59
N GLN A 323 15.50 14.37 1.55
CA GLN A 323 15.00 14.26 0.17
C GLN A 323 14.12 13.03 -0.05
N LEU A 324 14.52 11.87 0.48
CA LEU A 324 13.80 10.61 0.29
C LEU A 324 12.51 10.52 1.12
N THR A 325 12.47 11.19 2.28
CA THR A 325 11.33 11.13 3.21
C THR A 325 10.33 12.27 3.05
N ASP A 326 10.69 13.29 2.25
CA ASP A 326 9.79 14.36 1.85
C ASP A 326 8.75 13.82 0.86
N PRO A 327 7.46 14.19 1.00
CA PRO A 327 6.41 13.76 0.06
C PRO A 327 6.69 14.13 -1.42
N SER A 328 7.54 15.12 -1.70
CA SER A 328 8.03 15.44 -3.05
C SER A 328 8.80 14.28 -3.69
N PHE A 329 9.37 13.35 -2.90
CA PHE A 329 9.98 12.13 -3.43
C PHE A 329 9.00 11.34 -4.29
N ILE A 330 7.72 11.29 -3.95
CA ILE A 330 6.69 10.62 -4.75
C ILE A 330 5.87 11.63 -5.57
N GLY A 331 6.32 12.89 -5.67
CA GLY A 331 5.59 13.97 -6.31
C GLY A 331 4.21 14.23 -5.66
N ALA A 332 4.06 14.02 -4.35
CA ALA A 332 2.77 14.07 -3.65
C ALA A 332 1.96 15.34 -3.95
N SER A 333 2.61 16.49 -4.13
CA SER A 333 1.93 17.74 -4.48
C SER A 333 1.15 17.70 -5.79
N GLU A 334 1.49 16.79 -6.70
CA GLU A 334 0.85 16.65 -8.00
C GLU A 334 -0.44 15.82 -7.96
N TRP A 335 -0.61 14.98 -6.93
CA TRP A 335 -1.67 13.96 -6.94
C TRP A 335 -2.29 13.63 -5.58
N LEU A 336 -1.76 14.17 -4.47
CA LEU A 336 -2.29 14.03 -3.12
C LEU A 336 -2.77 15.36 -2.51
N ASN A 337 -2.66 16.49 -3.23
CA ASN A 337 -2.78 17.84 -2.65
C ASN A 337 -4.20 18.32 -2.29
N GLN A 338 -5.24 17.53 -2.57
CA GLN A 338 -6.61 17.76 -2.10
C GLN A 338 -7.29 16.40 -1.96
N PRO A 339 -6.98 15.67 -0.88
CA PRO A 339 -7.41 14.30 -0.74
C PRO A 339 -8.86 14.31 -0.28
N TRP A 340 -9.79 14.55 -1.22
CA TRP A 340 -11.23 14.41 -0.98
C TRP A 340 -11.54 13.03 -0.39
N TRP A 341 -10.69 12.02 -0.66
CA TRP A 341 -10.78 10.72 -0.03
C TRP A 341 -10.55 10.70 1.49
N LEU A 342 -9.90 11.69 2.11
CA LEU A 342 -9.86 11.83 3.58
C LEU A 342 -11.23 12.16 4.18
N SER A 343 -12.15 12.68 3.37
CA SER A 343 -13.54 12.94 3.80
C SER A 343 -14.46 11.73 3.58
N LEU A 344 -13.96 10.66 2.94
CA LEU A 344 -14.74 9.43 2.80
C LEU A 344 -15.00 8.86 4.19
N PRO A 345 -16.22 8.34 4.45
CA PRO A 345 -16.58 7.84 5.76
C PRO A 345 -15.66 6.69 6.16
N THR A 346 -14.70 6.99 7.03
CA THR A 346 -14.02 6.02 7.87
C THR A 346 -15.00 5.56 8.93
N SER A 347 -14.96 4.28 9.26
CA SER A 347 -15.85 3.63 10.23
C SER A 347 -15.88 4.34 11.58
#